data_AF-A0A920FVR3-F1
#
_entry.id   AF-A0A920FVR3-F1
#
_cell.length_a   1.000
_cell.length_b   1.000
_cell.length_c   1.000
_cell.angle_alpha   90.00
_cell.angle_beta   90.00
_cell.angle_gamma   90.00
#
_symmetry.space_group_name_H-M   'P 1'
#
loop_
_entity.id
_entity.type
_entity.pdbx_description
1 polymer ?
#
loop_
_entity_poly.entity_id
_entity_poly.type
_entity_poly.pdbx_seq_one_letter_code
_entity_poly.pdbx_strand_id
1 'polypeptide(L)'
;MVQEYKSSDLDLFDKIDTSNPKDVFLKNKSKNQLMPDNHKSFNYSKKEILKFKNLEDSLTETKSRKEPQDFFNQIDIDDYSSFKNMYPHNINTNLNRKKLSVKRHVNEDGSYPSIDIHQNSKEKTEIFQGIYSEPKFLPGGDKYLLIEFGNVMNLELNFKAQGLSKLIEVANIKGIYETLPCFASMIVHYNPDDISYQDLVKELKLILQDMKENDDVVVTSRLFHFPTVYLDKWTKEAIEDYSTKIKQKQSDPEFIVELNNLDNVDHFVRVHSGTEYWVASLGFWPGLPFTMPLDPRCKLTAPKYNPPRTWTPKGTVGMGGSSTAIYPDRLPGGYQIFGRTPVPIWDPEKRFDVFKDSICLFRPGDRIKFNPCSYEEFEMIEKKIEDQSYKYDLIEDQKFSINKYKKWLKGLDYKKKF
;
A
#
# COMPACT_ATOMS: atom_id res chain seq x y z
N MET A 1 -23.72 -20.50 -17.83
CA MET A 1 -23.71 -19.59 -18.99
C MET A 1 -22.94 -18.35 -18.57
N VAL A 2 -21.65 -18.35 -18.85
CA VAL A 2 -20.74 -17.23 -18.58
C VAL A 2 -20.77 -16.36 -19.83
N GLN A 3 -21.01 -15.05 -19.67
CA GLN A 3 -20.98 -14.12 -20.78
C GLN A 3 -19.50 -13.84 -21.11
N GLU A 4 -18.96 -14.57 -22.07
CA GLU A 4 -17.66 -14.29 -22.68
C GLU A 4 -17.77 -13.00 -23.50
N TYR A 5 -17.00 -11.98 -23.13
CA TYR A 5 -16.75 -10.85 -24.03
C TYR A 5 -15.81 -11.33 -25.13
N LYS A 6 -16.28 -11.26 -26.39
CA LYS A 6 -15.47 -11.62 -27.54
C LYS A 6 -14.52 -10.46 -27.86
N SER A 7 -13.30 -10.82 -28.24
CA SER A 7 -12.25 -9.91 -28.74
C SER A 7 -12.68 -9.04 -29.94
N SER A 8 -13.83 -9.31 -30.57
CA SER A 8 -14.39 -8.53 -31.67
C SER A 8 -15.00 -7.17 -31.26
N ASP A 9 -15.18 -6.90 -29.96
CA ASP A 9 -15.71 -5.61 -29.48
C ASP A 9 -14.61 -4.53 -29.33
N LEU A 10 -13.34 -4.94 -29.29
CA LEU A 10 -12.19 -4.03 -29.25
C LEU A 10 -11.80 -3.52 -30.65
N ASP A 11 -12.06 -4.30 -31.70
CA ASP A 11 -11.84 -3.91 -33.11
C ASP A 11 -12.73 -2.73 -33.57
N LEU A 12 -13.74 -2.35 -32.78
CA LEU A 12 -14.58 -1.18 -33.06
C LEU A 12 -13.85 0.15 -32.79
N PHE A 13 -12.88 0.16 -31.87
CA PHE A 13 -12.15 1.36 -31.48
C PHE A 13 -10.94 1.64 -32.38
N ASP A 14 -10.33 0.60 -32.95
CA ASP A 14 -9.18 0.72 -33.88
C ASP A 14 -9.57 1.21 -35.27
N LYS A 15 -10.86 1.27 -35.59
CA LYS A 15 -11.39 1.80 -36.87
C LYS A 15 -11.78 3.27 -36.80
N ILE A 16 -11.62 3.92 -35.65
CA ILE A 16 -11.90 5.34 -35.48
C ILE A 16 -10.70 6.12 -36.01
N ASP A 17 -10.81 6.62 -37.23
CA ASP A 17 -9.80 7.50 -37.80
C ASP A 17 -9.93 8.90 -37.18
N THR A 18 -9.17 9.13 -36.11
CA THR A 18 -9.12 10.41 -35.39
C THR A 18 -8.57 11.56 -36.24
N SER A 19 -7.98 11.27 -37.41
CA SER A 19 -7.50 12.26 -38.37
C SER A 19 -8.54 12.67 -39.42
N ASN A 20 -9.65 11.94 -39.55
CA ASN A 20 -10.74 12.23 -40.48
C ASN A 20 -11.96 12.86 -39.80
N PRO A 21 -12.17 14.19 -39.89
CA PRO A 21 -13.25 14.90 -39.19
C PRO A 21 -14.67 14.62 -39.72
N LYS A 22 -14.83 13.73 -40.70
CA LYS A 22 -16.12 13.28 -41.23
C LYS A 22 -16.49 11.85 -40.84
N ASP A 23 -15.69 11.21 -39.98
CA ASP A 23 -16.00 9.88 -39.44
C ASP A 23 -17.41 9.88 -38.81
N VAL A 24 -18.15 8.81 -39.07
CA VAL A 24 -19.58 8.69 -38.78
C VAL A 24 -19.83 8.71 -37.25
N PHE A 25 -18.84 8.34 -36.44
CA PHE A 25 -18.92 8.34 -34.99
C PHE A 25 -18.54 9.69 -34.33
N LEU A 26 -17.98 10.64 -35.09
CA LEU A 26 -17.55 11.96 -34.58
C LEU A 26 -18.56 13.10 -34.79
N LYS A 27 -19.80 12.80 -35.23
CA LYS A 27 -20.78 13.86 -35.54
C LYS A 27 -21.44 14.47 -34.29
N ASN A 28 -21.02 15.72 -34.03
CA ASN A 28 -21.64 16.82 -33.27
C ASN A 28 -21.49 16.78 -31.73
N LYS A 29 -21.13 17.87 -31.02
CA LYS A 29 -21.11 19.29 -31.36
C LYS A 29 -20.25 20.00 -30.30
N SER A 30 -19.22 20.76 -30.69
CA SER A 30 -18.81 22.00 -30.01
C SER A 30 -17.63 22.63 -30.75
N LYS A 31 -17.85 23.81 -31.31
CA LYS A 31 -16.79 24.67 -31.86
C LYS A 31 -15.91 25.15 -30.71
N ASN A 32 -14.60 24.90 -30.79
CA ASN A 32 -13.58 25.96 -30.75
C ASN A 32 -12.18 25.36 -30.93
N GLN A 33 -11.48 25.85 -31.96
CA GLN A 33 -10.06 25.62 -32.24
C GLN A 33 -9.21 26.24 -31.12
N LEU A 34 -8.21 25.49 -30.65
CA LEU A 34 -7.08 26.02 -29.90
C LEU A 34 -5.80 25.80 -30.71
N MET A 35 -5.13 26.91 -30.99
CA MET A 35 -3.76 27.03 -31.50
C MET A 35 -2.83 27.39 -30.31
N PRO A 36 -1.50 27.23 -30.44
CA PRO A 36 -0.62 26.96 -29.30
C PRO A 36 -0.19 28.21 -28.51
N ASP A 37 0.38 27.92 -27.34
CA ASP A 37 0.80 28.79 -26.25
C ASP A 37 1.48 30.10 -26.64
N ASN A 38 1.04 31.18 -25.98
CA ASN A 38 1.86 32.33 -25.65
C ASN A 38 1.36 32.92 -24.33
N HIS A 39 2.28 33.13 -23.39
CA HIS A 39 2.07 33.73 -22.07
C HIS A 39 1.08 34.91 -22.11
N LYS A 40 -0.05 34.78 -21.41
CA LYS A 40 -0.93 35.90 -21.07
C LYS A 40 -1.17 35.94 -19.57
N SER A 41 -0.70 37.01 -18.92
CA SER A 41 -1.21 37.40 -17.61
C SER A 41 -2.68 37.79 -17.77
N PHE A 42 -3.58 37.04 -17.12
CA PHE A 42 -5.01 37.34 -17.16
C PHE A 42 -5.32 38.50 -16.21
N ASN A 43 -5.54 39.70 -16.78
CA ASN A 43 -6.13 40.82 -16.05
C ASN A 43 -7.65 40.77 -16.24
N TYR A 44 -8.35 40.23 -15.24
CA TYR A 44 -9.82 40.20 -15.24
C TYR A 44 -10.40 41.60 -15.07
N SER A 45 -11.43 41.92 -15.85
CA SER A 45 -12.19 43.17 -15.67
C SER A 45 -12.99 43.12 -14.36
N LYS A 46 -13.30 44.29 -13.77
CA LYS A 46 -14.16 44.37 -12.57
C LYS A 46 -15.50 43.64 -12.74
N LYS A 47 -16.02 43.57 -13.96
CA LYS A 47 -17.27 42.89 -14.30
C LYS A 47 -17.12 41.37 -14.28
N GLU A 48 -15.95 40.85 -14.64
CA GLU A 48 -15.62 39.41 -14.55
C GLU A 48 -15.34 38.99 -13.11
N ILE A 49 -14.63 39.81 -12.34
CA ILE A 49 -14.41 39.58 -10.90
C ILE A 49 -15.75 39.53 -10.15
N LEU A 50 -16.69 40.42 -10.49
CA LEU A 50 -18.05 40.39 -9.92
C LEU A 50 -18.82 39.14 -10.36
N LYS A 51 -18.59 38.64 -11.57
CA LYS A 51 -19.19 37.40 -12.08
C LYS A 51 -18.66 36.17 -11.36
N PHE A 52 -17.36 36.16 -11.02
CA PHE A 52 -16.74 35.11 -10.19
C PHE A 52 -17.24 35.16 -8.75
N LYS A 53 -17.31 36.35 -8.14
CA LYS A 53 -17.91 36.52 -6.80
C LYS A 53 -19.35 36.05 -6.76
N ASN A 54 -20.18 36.45 -7.73
CA ASN A 54 -21.57 35.97 -7.80
C ASN A 54 -21.67 34.46 -8.04
N LEU A 55 -20.67 33.83 -8.69
CA LEU A 55 -20.60 32.38 -8.85
C LEU A 55 -20.23 31.69 -7.54
N GLU A 56 -19.26 32.24 -6.82
CA GLU A 56 -18.81 31.80 -5.50
C GLU A 56 -19.92 31.97 -4.45
N ASP A 57 -20.65 33.09 -4.51
CA ASP A 57 -21.85 33.36 -3.72
C ASP A 57 -23.00 32.40 -4.10
N SER A 58 -23.16 32.05 -5.39
CA SER A 58 -24.16 31.04 -5.81
C SER A 58 -23.83 29.60 -5.40
N LEU A 59 -22.55 29.32 -5.17
CA LEU A 59 -22.08 28.03 -4.64
C LEU A 59 -22.21 27.96 -3.12
N THR A 60 -22.33 29.10 -2.44
CA THR A 60 -22.36 29.21 -0.98
C THR A 60 -23.75 29.56 -0.41
N GLU A 61 -24.64 30.18 -1.18
CA GLU A 61 -26.00 30.53 -0.73
C GLU A 61 -27.05 29.43 -1.01
N THR A 62 -27.09 28.45 -0.10
CA THR A 62 -28.24 27.67 0.39
C THR A 62 -29.29 27.04 -0.56
N LYS A 63 -29.41 25.71 -0.38
CA LYS A 63 -30.67 24.93 -0.27
C LYS A 63 -31.47 24.69 -1.57
N SER A 64 -31.01 23.71 -2.34
CA SER A 64 -31.88 22.57 -2.65
C SER A 64 -31.19 21.29 -2.15
N ARG A 65 -31.67 20.76 -1.03
CA ARG A 65 -31.31 19.41 -0.57
C ARG A 65 -31.91 18.41 -1.56
N LYS A 66 -31.20 18.09 -2.63
CA LYS A 66 -31.08 16.69 -2.99
C LYS A 66 -29.95 16.18 -2.12
N GLU A 67 -30.27 15.33 -1.15
CA GLU A 67 -29.25 14.62 -0.39
C GLU A 67 -28.30 13.97 -1.41
N PRO A 68 -27.00 14.32 -1.40
CA PRO A 68 -26.02 13.51 -2.09
C PRO A 68 -26.17 12.10 -1.55
N GLN A 69 -26.32 11.12 -2.43
CA GLN A 69 -26.37 9.70 -2.04
C GLN A 69 -25.04 9.18 -1.48
N ASP A 70 -24.04 10.05 -1.34
CA ASP A 70 -22.72 9.72 -0.84
C ASP A 70 -22.66 9.93 0.68
N PHE A 71 -22.47 8.82 1.39
CA PHE A 71 -22.32 8.74 2.85
C PHE A 71 -21.11 9.54 3.39
N PHE A 72 -20.19 9.94 2.52
CA PHE A 72 -18.96 10.61 2.88
C PHE A 72 -18.76 11.86 2.00
N ASN A 73 -18.98 13.02 2.60
CA ASN A 73 -18.54 14.30 2.05
C ASN A 73 -18.00 15.11 3.23
N GLN A 74 -16.67 15.09 3.41
CA GLN A 74 -16.02 16.05 4.29
C GLN A 74 -16.06 17.41 3.59
N ILE A 75 -16.82 18.35 4.16
CA ILE A 75 -17.02 19.68 3.56
C ILE A 75 -15.80 20.59 3.82
N ASP A 76 -15.09 20.35 4.93
CA ASP A 76 -13.99 21.17 5.45
C ASP A 76 -13.04 20.33 6.35
N ILE A 77 -11.79 20.77 6.52
CA ILE A 77 -10.76 20.21 7.41
C ILE A 77 -11.25 20.05 8.86
N ASP A 78 -12.19 20.89 9.31
CA ASP A 78 -12.78 20.86 10.66
C ASP A 78 -14.13 20.12 10.73
N ASP A 79 -14.59 19.50 9.63
CA ASP A 79 -15.85 18.76 9.61
C ASP A 79 -15.71 17.33 10.15
N TYR A 80 -15.93 17.20 11.47
CA TYR A 80 -16.01 15.91 12.16
C TYR A 80 -17.42 15.29 12.17
N SER A 81 -18.42 15.96 11.60
CA SER A 81 -19.82 15.53 11.67
C SER A 81 -20.09 14.29 10.81
N SER A 82 -19.37 14.18 9.70
CA SER A 82 -19.35 13.04 8.77
C SER A 82 -18.90 11.73 9.44
N PHE A 83 -17.87 11.77 10.29
CA PHE A 83 -17.36 10.60 11.01
C PHE A 83 -18.35 9.99 12.00
N LYS A 84 -19.21 10.80 12.65
CA LYS A 84 -20.26 10.28 13.54
C LYS A 84 -21.28 9.41 12.79
N ASN A 85 -21.58 9.76 11.54
CA ASN A 85 -22.59 9.04 10.74
C ASN A 85 -22.05 7.74 10.11
N MET A 86 -20.74 7.50 10.15
CA MET A 86 -20.10 6.29 9.61
C MET A 86 -20.23 5.06 10.52
N TYR A 87 -20.54 5.24 11.81
CA TYR A 87 -20.73 4.10 12.67
C TYR A 87 -22.01 3.34 12.26
N PRO A 88 -21.98 2.00 12.15
CA PRO A 88 -23.14 1.21 11.73
C PRO A 88 -24.43 1.48 12.54
N HIS A 89 -24.29 1.92 13.79
CA HIS A 89 -25.42 2.25 14.67
C HIS A 89 -26.03 3.65 14.43
N ASN A 90 -25.34 4.52 13.68
CA ASN A 90 -25.78 5.88 13.34
C ASN A 90 -26.31 6.01 11.89
N ILE A 91 -26.24 4.92 11.10
CA ILE A 91 -26.83 4.86 9.76
C ILE A 91 -28.36 4.76 9.89
N ASN A 92 -29.05 5.84 9.53
CA ASN A 92 -30.51 5.88 9.54
C ASN A 92 -31.04 5.16 8.28
N THR A 93 -31.45 3.89 8.41
CA THR A 93 -31.91 3.01 7.31
C THR A 93 -33.29 3.37 6.71
N ASN A 94 -33.65 4.66 6.67
CA ASN A 94 -34.95 5.12 6.15
C ASN A 94 -34.97 5.36 4.63
N LEU A 95 -33.87 5.11 3.92
CA LEU A 95 -33.87 5.06 2.46
C LEU A 95 -34.51 3.76 1.98
N ASN A 96 -35.79 3.84 1.64
CA ASN A 96 -36.60 2.87 0.88
C ASN A 96 -36.44 1.39 1.26
N ARG A 97 -37.27 0.99 2.24
CA ARG A 97 -37.66 -0.40 2.51
C ARG A 97 -38.16 -1.10 1.22
N LYS A 98 -37.29 -1.85 0.54
CA LYS A 98 -37.64 -3.25 0.23
C LYS A 98 -37.08 -4.08 1.38
N LYS A 99 -37.98 -4.65 2.17
CA LYS A 99 -37.67 -5.47 3.36
C LYS A 99 -36.61 -6.52 3.03
N LEU A 100 -35.38 -6.32 3.51
CA LEU A 100 -34.45 -7.40 3.79
C LEU A 100 -34.49 -7.61 5.30
N SER A 101 -35.21 -8.65 5.71
CA SER A 101 -35.34 -9.05 7.10
C SER A 101 -34.09 -9.79 7.56
N VAL A 102 -33.08 -9.06 8.03
CA VAL A 102 -32.12 -9.66 8.96
C VAL A 102 -32.76 -9.57 10.35
N LYS A 103 -33.28 -10.68 10.86
CA LYS A 103 -33.72 -10.74 12.27
C LYS A 103 -32.49 -10.44 13.12
N ARG A 104 -32.52 -9.32 13.85
CA ARG A 104 -31.51 -9.02 14.87
C ARG A 104 -31.47 -10.19 15.86
N HIS A 105 -30.29 -10.73 16.13
CA HIS A 105 -30.14 -11.70 17.20
C HIS A 105 -30.39 -10.97 18.52
N VAL A 106 -31.42 -11.39 19.24
CA VAL A 106 -31.75 -10.92 20.59
C VAL A 106 -31.38 -12.05 21.53
N ASN A 107 -30.74 -11.73 22.65
CA ASN A 107 -30.47 -12.69 23.73
C ASN A 107 -31.80 -13.17 24.34
N GLU A 108 -31.81 -14.29 25.07
CA GLU A 108 -33.03 -14.81 25.69
C GLU A 108 -33.69 -13.82 26.67
N ASP A 109 -32.92 -12.88 27.22
CA ASP A 109 -33.37 -11.84 28.14
C ASP A 109 -33.90 -10.56 27.44
N GLY A 110 -33.95 -10.54 26.10
CA GLY A 110 -34.40 -9.38 25.34
C GLY A 110 -33.33 -8.30 25.11
N SER A 111 -32.10 -8.51 25.56
CA SER A 111 -30.98 -7.59 25.35
C SER A 111 -30.32 -7.78 23.97
N TYR A 112 -29.64 -6.74 23.51
CA TYR A 112 -28.77 -6.79 22.33
C TYR A 112 -27.34 -7.16 22.76
N PRO A 113 -26.52 -7.78 21.90
CA PRO A 113 -25.10 -7.99 22.20
C PRO A 113 -24.42 -6.65 22.49
N SER A 114 -24.03 -6.42 23.74
CA SER A 114 -23.18 -5.31 24.14
C SER A 114 -21.72 -5.75 24.09
N ILE A 115 -20.87 -4.96 23.44
CA ILE A 115 -19.43 -5.07 23.64
C ILE A 115 -19.17 -4.52 25.04
N ASP A 116 -18.68 -5.36 25.94
CA ASP A 116 -18.34 -4.95 27.29
C ASP A 116 -17.09 -4.07 27.26
N ILE A 117 -17.29 -2.76 27.19
CA ILE A 117 -16.22 -1.73 27.15
C ILE A 117 -15.43 -1.71 28.49
N HIS A 118 -15.91 -2.43 29.51
CA HIS A 118 -15.28 -2.50 30.83
C HIS A 118 -14.45 -3.77 31.09
N GLN A 119 -14.31 -4.67 30.11
CA GLN A 119 -13.19 -5.62 30.10
C GLN A 119 -11.89 -4.94 29.60
N ASN A 120 -11.52 -3.81 30.21
CA ASN A 120 -10.10 -3.49 30.35
C ASN A 120 -9.55 -4.42 31.43
N SER A 121 -9.36 -5.69 31.05
CA SER A 121 -8.51 -6.56 31.83
C SER A 121 -7.17 -5.84 31.96
N LYS A 122 -6.71 -5.65 33.20
CA LYS A 122 -5.32 -5.35 33.51
C LYS A 122 -4.44 -6.57 33.16
N GLU A 123 -4.67 -7.20 32.01
CA GLU A 123 -3.67 -8.05 31.40
C GLU A 123 -2.59 -7.10 30.93
N LYS A 124 -1.40 -7.19 31.54
CA LYS A 124 -0.18 -6.74 30.90
C LYS A 124 -0.17 -7.44 29.55
N THR A 125 -0.66 -6.76 28.52
CA THR A 125 -0.65 -7.30 27.17
C THR A 125 0.81 -7.39 26.83
N GLU A 126 1.37 -8.60 26.85
CA GLU A 126 2.67 -8.82 26.23
C GLU A 126 2.49 -8.35 24.78
N ILE A 127 3.08 -7.19 24.47
CA ILE A 127 2.85 -6.45 23.22
C ILE A 127 3.25 -7.33 22.01
N PHE A 128 4.06 -8.36 22.24
CA PHE A 128 4.48 -9.39 21.30
C PHE A 128 4.22 -10.77 21.90
N GLN A 129 3.19 -11.46 21.41
CA GLN A 129 2.85 -12.84 21.78
C GLN A 129 3.39 -13.84 20.76
N GLY A 130 4.05 -13.37 19.70
CA GLY A 130 4.61 -14.22 18.66
C GLY A 130 3.56 -14.63 17.63
N ILE A 131 3.66 -15.88 17.20
CA ILE A 131 2.68 -16.53 16.32
C ILE A 131 1.50 -16.96 17.19
N TYR A 132 0.27 -16.63 16.78
CA TYR A 132 -0.91 -17.05 17.50
C TYR A 132 -1.18 -18.54 17.27
N SER A 133 -1.61 -19.25 18.32
CA SER A 133 -2.05 -20.65 18.21
C SER A 133 -3.22 -20.78 17.23
N GLU A 134 -4.15 -19.82 17.28
CA GLU A 134 -5.28 -19.70 16.38
C GLU A 134 -5.31 -18.28 15.77
N PRO A 135 -5.46 -18.14 14.44
CA PRO A 135 -5.60 -16.84 13.81
C PRO A 135 -6.83 -16.08 14.33
N LYS A 136 -6.68 -14.77 14.52
CA LYS A 136 -7.80 -13.88 14.88
C LYS A 136 -8.52 -13.44 13.61
N PHE A 137 -9.85 -13.52 13.62
CA PHE A 137 -10.72 -13.03 12.56
C PHE A 137 -11.46 -11.81 13.08
N LEU A 138 -11.22 -10.66 12.45
CA LEU A 138 -11.72 -9.37 12.88
C LEU A 138 -12.48 -8.68 11.74
N PRO A 139 -13.53 -7.92 12.02
CA PRO A 139 -14.14 -7.04 11.02
C PRO A 139 -13.15 -5.98 10.53
N GLY A 140 -13.10 -5.74 9.21
CA GLY A 140 -12.25 -4.74 8.56
C GLY A 140 -13.05 -3.60 7.89
N GLY A 141 -14.27 -3.34 8.36
CA GLY A 141 -15.28 -2.52 7.68
C GLY A 141 -16.39 -3.40 7.10
N ASP A 142 -17.31 -2.80 6.34
CA ASP A 142 -18.54 -3.48 5.90
C ASP A 142 -18.33 -4.64 4.90
N LYS A 143 -17.23 -4.59 4.14
CA LYS A 143 -16.91 -5.53 3.06
C LYS A 143 -15.55 -6.23 3.24
N TYR A 144 -14.97 -6.15 4.43
CA TYR A 144 -13.64 -6.68 4.66
C TYR A 144 -13.57 -7.48 5.95
N LEU A 145 -12.80 -8.55 5.90
CA LEU A 145 -12.40 -9.34 7.05
C LEU A 145 -10.88 -9.23 7.17
N LEU A 146 -10.38 -8.92 8.35
CA LEU A 146 -8.97 -8.96 8.71
C LEU A 146 -8.66 -10.30 9.40
N ILE A 147 -7.63 -10.98 8.93
CA ILE A 147 -7.04 -12.15 9.59
C ILE A 147 -5.69 -11.75 10.16
N GLU A 148 -5.46 -11.98 11.44
CA GLU A 148 -4.16 -11.82 12.08
C GLU A 148 -3.61 -13.18 12.51
N PHE A 149 -2.42 -13.52 12.02
CA PHE A 149 -1.75 -14.79 12.35
C PHE A 149 -0.80 -14.67 13.54
N GLY A 150 -0.44 -13.45 13.92
CA GLY A 150 0.50 -13.14 14.98
C GLY A 150 0.87 -11.67 14.98
N ASN A 151 1.68 -11.25 15.95
CA ASN A 151 2.16 -9.87 16.07
C ASN A 151 3.67 -9.73 15.87
N VAL A 152 4.30 -10.68 15.17
CA VAL A 152 5.72 -10.65 14.82
C VAL A 152 5.93 -10.60 13.31
N MET A 153 6.94 -9.86 12.86
CA MET A 153 7.32 -9.84 11.45
C MET A 153 8.37 -10.92 11.18
N ASN A 154 7.95 -12.04 10.60
CA ASN A 154 8.83 -13.13 10.18
C ASN A 154 8.37 -13.74 8.85
N LEU A 155 9.25 -14.52 8.23
CA LEU A 155 8.95 -15.18 6.95
C LEU A 155 7.85 -16.23 7.10
N GLU A 156 7.81 -16.97 8.21
CA GLU A 156 6.84 -18.04 8.43
C GLU A 156 5.39 -17.54 8.34
N LEU A 157 5.07 -16.45 9.03
CA LEU A 157 3.75 -15.83 8.96
C LEU A 157 3.45 -15.26 7.58
N ASN A 158 4.46 -14.72 6.89
CA ASN A 158 4.28 -14.25 5.52
C ASN A 158 3.97 -15.40 4.57
N PHE A 159 4.68 -16.53 4.66
CA PHE A 159 4.36 -17.73 3.88
C PHE A 159 2.99 -18.30 4.24
N LYS A 160 2.59 -18.27 5.51
CA LYS A 160 1.25 -18.68 5.95
C LYS A 160 0.17 -17.80 5.30
N ALA A 161 0.34 -16.48 5.34
CA ALA A 161 -0.60 -15.53 4.72
C ALA A 161 -0.69 -15.73 3.20
N GLN A 162 0.45 -15.84 2.52
CA GLN A 162 0.52 -16.07 1.07
C GLN A 162 -0.06 -17.44 0.66
N GLY A 163 0.24 -18.48 1.43
CA GLY A 163 -0.29 -19.83 1.19
C GLY A 163 -1.81 -19.90 1.39
N LEU A 164 -2.33 -19.27 2.44
CA LEU A 164 -3.78 -19.18 2.65
C LEU A 164 -4.45 -18.38 1.52
N SER A 165 -3.88 -17.25 1.12
CA SER A 165 -4.36 -16.47 -0.03
C SER A 165 -4.49 -17.35 -1.28
N LYS A 166 -3.47 -18.19 -1.58
CA LYS A 166 -3.52 -19.09 -2.74
C LYS A 166 -4.58 -20.19 -2.60
N LEU A 167 -4.75 -20.75 -1.40
CA LEU A 167 -5.77 -21.76 -1.15
C LEU A 167 -7.19 -21.19 -1.27
N ILE A 168 -7.42 -19.95 -0.82
CA ILE A 168 -8.70 -19.25 -1.00
C ILE A 168 -9.00 -19.04 -2.49
N GLU A 169 -8.01 -18.61 -3.27
CA GLU A 169 -8.14 -18.45 -4.72
C GLU A 169 -8.56 -19.78 -5.39
N VAL A 170 -7.91 -20.90 -5.02
CA VAL A 170 -8.23 -22.24 -5.53
C VAL A 170 -9.62 -22.71 -5.09
N ALA A 171 -10.01 -22.43 -3.84
CA ALA A 171 -11.32 -22.78 -3.31
C ALA A 171 -12.46 -22.04 -4.02
N ASN A 172 -12.16 -20.88 -4.62
CA ASN A 172 -13.12 -20.08 -5.41
C ASN A 172 -14.44 -19.84 -4.65
N ILE A 173 -14.32 -19.48 -3.37
CA ILE A 173 -15.47 -19.25 -2.49
C ILE A 173 -16.32 -18.11 -3.05
N LYS A 174 -17.60 -18.38 -3.29
CA LYS A 174 -18.54 -17.38 -3.78
C LYS A 174 -18.60 -16.18 -2.82
N GLY A 175 -18.47 -14.98 -3.37
CA GLY A 175 -18.55 -13.73 -2.62
C GLY A 175 -17.19 -13.19 -2.17
N ILE A 176 -16.08 -13.92 -2.31
CA ILE A 176 -14.73 -13.34 -2.12
C ILE A 176 -14.29 -12.68 -3.43
N TYR A 177 -13.87 -11.42 -3.34
CA TYR A 177 -13.35 -10.67 -4.49
C TYR A 177 -11.83 -10.77 -4.60
N GLU A 178 -11.13 -10.56 -3.49
CA GLU A 178 -9.66 -10.59 -3.45
C GLU A 178 -9.15 -10.81 -2.03
N THR A 179 -7.89 -11.20 -1.95
CA THR A 179 -7.14 -11.32 -0.69
C THR A 179 -5.85 -10.53 -0.79
N LEU A 180 -5.51 -9.81 0.27
CA LEU A 180 -4.36 -8.91 0.36
C LEU A 180 -3.47 -9.33 1.54
N PRO A 181 -2.64 -10.38 1.38
CA PRO A 181 -1.70 -10.81 2.42
C PRO A 181 -0.61 -9.75 2.64
N CYS A 182 -0.29 -9.45 3.91
CA CYS A 182 0.69 -8.45 4.29
C CYS A 182 1.36 -8.83 5.62
N PHE A 183 2.67 -9.14 5.58
CA PHE A 183 3.43 -9.61 6.74
C PHE A 183 2.74 -10.75 7.52
N ALA A 184 2.17 -10.43 8.68
CA ALA A 184 1.55 -11.36 9.62
C ALA A 184 0.02 -11.29 9.60
N SER A 185 -0.57 -10.62 8.62
CA SER A 185 -2.01 -10.50 8.46
C SER A 185 -2.44 -10.62 7.00
N MET A 186 -3.74 -10.70 6.78
CA MET A 186 -4.35 -10.67 5.47
C MET A 186 -5.71 -10.00 5.55
N ILE A 187 -6.01 -9.13 4.60
CA ILE A 187 -7.37 -8.62 4.39
C ILE A 187 -8.05 -9.49 3.32
N VAL A 188 -9.31 -9.84 3.56
CA VAL A 188 -10.20 -10.50 2.59
C VAL A 188 -11.31 -9.52 2.24
N HIS A 189 -11.38 -9.13 0.98
CA HIS A 189 -12.47 -8.31 0.44
C HIS A 189 -13.58 -9.24 -0.03
N TYR A 190 -14.79 -9.07 0.50
CA TYR A 190 -15.92 -9.95 0.20
C TYR A 190 -17.25 -9.20 0.09
N ASN A 191 -18.24 -9.86 -0.50
CA ASN A 191 -19.61 -9.40 -0.61
C ASN A 191 -20.48 -10.03 0.49
N PRO A 192 -20.93 -9.26 1.50
CA PRO A 192 -21.77 -9.78 2.57
C PRO A 192 -23.15 -10.27 2.10
N ASP A 193 -23.61 -9.84 0.92
CA ASP A 193 -24.87 -10.33 0.33
C ASP A 193 -24.73 -11.74 -0.27
N ASP A 194 -23.52 -12.16 -0.64
CA ASP A 194 -23.24 -13.49 -1.18
C ASP A 194 -22.78 -14.49 -0.11
N ILE A 195 -22.03 -14.02 0.90
CA ILE A 195 -21.54 -14.82 2.02
C ILE A 195 -21.53 -14.00 3.31
N SER A 196 -22.13 -14.51 4.38
CA SER A 196 -22.12 -13.82 5.67
C SER A 196 -20.72 -13.81 6.29
N TYR A 197 -20.44 -12.86 7.19
CA TYR A 197 -19.17 -12.84 7.94
C TYR A 197 -18.90 -14.17 8.66
N GLN A 198 -19.93 -14.74 9.30
CA GLN A 198 -19.79 -15.97 10.08
C GLN A 198 -19.50 -17.18 9.19
N ASP A 199 -20.17 -17.27 8.04
CA ASP A 199 -19.93 -18.33 7.06
C ASP A 199 -18.55 -18.18 6.43
N LEU A 200 -18.13 -16.96 6.08
CA LEU A 200 -16.78 -16.69 5.59
C LEU A 200 -15.72 -17.13 6.61
N VAL A 201 -15.84 -16.74 7.89
CA VAL A 201 -14.93 -17.19 8.94
C VAL A 201 -14.88 -18.72 9.02
N LYS A 202 -16.03 -19.39 8.91
CA LYS A 202 -16.11 -20.85 8.96
C LYS A 202 -15.37 -21.50 7.78
N GLU A 203 -15.62 -21.04 6.55
CA GLU A 203 -14.92 -21.52 5.36
C GLU A 203 -13.40 -21.32 5.47
N LEU A 204 -12.97 -20.16 5.91
CA LEU A 204 -11.54 -19.84 6.05
C LEU A 204 -10.87 -20.67 7.16
N LYS A 205 -11.57 -20.98 8.25
CA LYS A 205 -11.09 -21.91 9.28
C LYS A 205 -10.92 -23.33 8.75
N LEU A 206 -11.82 -23.81 7.90
CA LEU A 206 -11.69 -25.13 7.27
C LEU A 206 -10.45 -25.19 6.37
N ILE A 207 -10.25 -24.17 5.52
CA ILE A 207 -9.06 -24.09 4.67
C ILE A 207 -7.77 -24.06 5.51
N LEU A 208 -7.77 -23.31 6.62
CA LEU A 208 -6.63 -23.25 7.53
C LEU A 208 -6.32 -24.58 8.22
N GLN A 209 -7.34 -25.37 8.56
CA GLN A 209 -7.15 -26.70 9.16
C GLN A 209 -6.51 -27.69 8.17
N ASP A 210 -6.85 -27.56 6.89
CA ASP A 210 -6.28 -28.40 5.82
C ASP A 210 -4.88 -27.93 5.37
N MET A 211 -4.48 -26.72 5.77
CA MET A 211 -3.17 -26.16 5.44
C MET A 211 -2.07 -26.90 6.20
N LYS A 212 -1.34 -27.76 5.49
CA LYS A 212 -0.17 -28.44 6.03
C LYS A 212 1.04 -27.53 6.04
N GLU A 213 1.78 -27.52 7.14
CA GLU A 213 3.13 -26.97 7.16
C GLU A 213 4.01 -27.78 6.21
N ASN A 214 4.66 -27.09 5.26
CA ASN A 214 5.61 -27.71 4.35
C ASN A 214 6.87 -26.86 4.30
N ASP A 215 7.85 -27.24 5.12
CA ASP A 215 9.14 -26.54 5.18
C ASP A 215 10.01 -26.80 3.94
N ASP A 216 9.70 -27.82 3.14
CA ASP A 216 10.42 -28.14 1.90
C ASP A 216 9.97 -27.29 0.71
N VAL A 217 9.14 -26.27 0.95
CA VAL A 217 8.77 -25.29 -0.06
C VAL A 217 10.01 -24.57 -0.58
N VAL A 218 10.13 -24.62 -1.91
CA VAL A 218 11.12 -23.87 -2.69
C VAL A 218 10.35 -22.97 -3.64
N VAL A 219 10.58 -21.68 -3.55
CA VAL A 219 9.93 -20.68 -4.42
C VAL A 219 10.96 -20.04 -5.35
N THR A 220 10.55 -19.73 -6.57
CA THR A 220 11.32 -18.85 -7.45
C THR A 220 11.25 -17.44 -6.88
N SER A 221 12.40 -16.80 -6.71
CA SER A 221 12.55 -15.50 -6.07
C SER A 221 13.57 -14.67 -6.82
N ARG A 222 13.06 -13.64 -7.53
CA ARG A 222 13.90 -12.71 -8.27
C ARG A 222 14.70 -11.85 -7.30
N LEU A 223 15.98 -11.63 -7.59
CA LEU A 223 16.83 -10.73 -6.80
C LEU A 223 17.15 -9.48 -7.62
N PHE A 224 16.71 -8.32 -7.13
CA PHE A 224 17.00 -7.04 -7.73
C PHE A 224 18.09 -6.32 -6.94
N HIS A 225 19.08 -5.76 -7.64
CA HIS A 225 20.09 -4.89 -7.06
C HIS A 225 19.75 -3.44 -7.33
N PHE A 226 19.63 -2.66 -6.26
CA PHE A 226 19.23 -1.26 -6.31
C PHE A 226 20.38 -0.33 -5.90
N PRO A 227 20.96 0.42 -6.85
CA PRO A 227 21.96 1.44 -6.54
C PRO A 227 21.28 2.54 -5.71
N THR A 228 21.85 2.86 -4.56
CA THR A 228 21.24 3.75 -3.57
C THR A 228 22.29 4.72 -3.05
N VAL A 229 22.05 6.02 -3.24
CA VAL A 229 22.82 7.05 -2.53
C VAL A 229 22.24 7.13 -1.14
N TYR A 230 23.03 6.73 -0.14
CA TYR A 230 22.65 6.88 1.27
C TYR A 230 23.04 8.26 1.78
N LEU A 231 22.34 8.73 2.82
CA LEU A 231 22.57 10.02 3.46
C LEU A 231 22.52 11.18 2.43
N ASP A 232 21.59 11.05 1.49
CA ASP A 232 21.52 11.88 0.31
C ASP A 232 20.94 13.28 0.59
N LYS A 233 21.21 14.22 -0.30
CA LYS A 233 20.75 15.61 -0.19
C LYS A 233 19.22 15.75 -0.28
N TRP A 234 18.53 14.86 -1.01
CA TRP A 234 17.09 14.96 -1.26
C TRP A 234 16.26 14.51 -0.06
N THR A 235 16.67 13.44 0.61
CA THR A 235 16.03 13.01 1.86
C THR A 235 16.31 13.99 2.99
N LYS A 236 17.54 14.55 3.05
CA LYS A 236 17.87 15.64 3.97
C LYS A 236 16.97 16.86 3.78
N GLU A 237 16.80 17.33 2.55
CA GLU A 237 15.90 18.44 2.23
C GLU A 237 14.45 18.16 2.68
N ALA A 238 13.94 16.94 2.44
CA ALA A 238 12.59 16.57 2.86
C ALA A 238 12.42 16.52 4.40
N ILE A 239 13.47 16.13 5.13
CA ILE A 239 13.49 16.15 6.61
C ILE A 239 13.53 17.59 7.13
N GLU A 240 14.32 18.46 6.50
CA GLU A 240 14.41 19.89 6.84
C GLU A 240 13.08 20.60 6.60
N ASP A 241 12.45 20.38 5.43
CA ASP A 241 11.13 20.94 5.09
C ASP A 241 10.06 20.52 6.11
N TYR A 242 10.03 19.25 6.50
CA TYR A 242 9.15 18.74 7.55
C TYR A 242 9.42 19.41 8.90
N SER A 243 10.70 19.55 9.27
CA SER A 243 11.10 20.12 10.55
C SER A 243 10.71 21.59 10.67
N THR A 244 10.86 22.35 9.58
CA THR A 244 10.46 23.76 9.51
C THR A 244 8.95 23.96 9.52
N LYS A 245 8.19 23.11 8.81
CA LYS A 245 6.75 23.36 8.58
C LYS A 245 5.80 22.64 9.53
N ILE A 246 6.20 21.48 10.07
CA ILE A 246 5.28 20.57 10.75
C ILE A 246 5.73 20.32 12.18
N LYS A 247 6.93 19.76 12.37
CA LYS A 247 7.42 19.40 13.70
C LYS A 247 8.93 19.27 13.70
N GLN A 248 9.60 20.08 14.51
CA GLN A 248 11.03 19.96 14.72
C GLN A 248 11.39 18.54 15.13
N LYS A 249 12.36 17.95 14.43
CA LYS A 249 12.89 16.64 14.75
C LYS A 249 14.39 16.57 14.47
N GLN A 250 15.02 15.53 15.01
CA GLN A 250 16.37 15.15 14.62
C GLN A 250 16.38 14.50 13.24
N SER A 251 17.55 14.45 12.62
CA SER A 251 17.74 13.77 11.34
C SER A 251 17.45 12.26 11.44
N ASP A 252 16.89 11.70 10.37
CA ASP A 252 16.37 10.32 10.36
C ASP A 252 17.45 9.25 10.51
N PRO A 253 18.59 9.30 9.77
CA PRO A 253 19.69 8.36 9.97
C PRO A 253 20.23 8.37 11.40
N GLU A 254 20.41 9.56 11.99
CA GLU A 254 20.91 9.75 13.34
C GLU A 254 19.95 9.17 14.38
N PHE A 255 18.65 9.37 14.19
CA PHE A 255 17.63 8.74 15.02
C PHE A 255 17.68 7.21 14.95
N ILE A 256 17.87 6.65 13.74
CA ILE A 256 17.98 5.20 13.55
C ILE A 256 19.24 4.67 14.25
N VAL A 257 20.37 5.38 14.15
CA VAL A 257 21.62 5.04 14.83
C VAL A 257 21.43 4.96 16.34
N GLU A 258 20.87 6.02 16.93
CA GLU A 258 20.59 6.10 18.37
C GLU A 258 19.68 4.95 18.82
N LEU A 259 18.55 4.75 18.15
CA LEU A 259 17.54 3.77 18.54
C LEU A 259 18.02 2.32 18.43
N ASN A 260 18.95 2.04 17.52
CA ASN A 260 19.47 0.69 17.29
C ASN A 260 20.83 0.43 17.95
N ASN A 261 21.35 1.38 18.73
CA ASN A 261 22.67 1.33 19.38
C ASN A 261 23.80 1.06 18.39
N LEU A 262 23.83 1.83 17.30
CA LEU A 262 24.89 1.78 16.30
C LEU A 262 25.93 2.88 16.61
N ASP A 263 27.15 2.71 16.13
CA ASP A 263 28.24 3.65 16.44
C ASP A 263 28.07 5.00 15.71
N ASN A 264 27.59 4.97 14.46
CA ASN A 264 27.43 6.14 13.59
C ASN A 264 26.60 5.80 12.35
N VAL A 265 26.35 6.82 11.51
CA VAL A 265 25.58 6.68 10.27
C VAL A 265 26.24 5.74 9.25
N ASP A 266 27.57 5.64 9.20
CA ASP A 266 28.24 4.68 8.31
C ASP A 266 28.00 3.24 8.74
N HIS A 267 27.97 3.00 10.06
CA HIS A 267 27.57 1.71 10.64
C HIS A 267 26.12 1.37 10.25
N PHE A 268 25.20 2.33 10.35
CA PHE A 268 23.84 2.17 9.85
C PHE A 268 23.79 1.79 8.36
N VAL A 269 24.52 2.50 7.48
CA VAL A 269 24.55 2.19 6.04
C VAL A 269 25.06 0.78 5.78
N ARG A 270 26.13 0.35 6.47
CA ARG A 270 26.67 -1.02 6.35
C ARG A 270 25.65 -2.07 6.79
N VAL A 271 24.96 -1.85 7.90
CA VAL A 271 23.97 -2.80 8.43
C VAL A 271 22.78 -2.91 7.48
N HIS A 272 22.22 -1.77 7.05
CA HIS A 272 21.07 -1.73 6.15
C HIS A 272 21.41 -2.38 4.78
N SER A 273 22.48 -1.92 4.14
CA SER A 273 22.91 -2.51 2.86
C SER A 273 23.46 -3.93 2.97
N GLY A 274 23.77 -4.42 4.18
CA GLY A 274 24.42 -5.71 4.43
C GLY A 274 23.57 -6.93 4.11
N THR A 275 22.25 -6.79 4.01
CA THR A 275 21.32 -7.90 3.81
C THR A 275 20.50 -7.80 2.51
N GLU A 276 19.80 -8.87 2.20
CA GLU A 276 18.72 -8.89 1.22
C GLU A 276 17.39 -8.65 1.93
N TYR A 277 16.47 -7.97 1.26
CA TYR A 277 15.16 -7.62 1.77
C TYR A 277 14.10 -8.42 1.04
N TRP A 278 13.37 -9.25 1.76
CA TRP A 278 12.25 -10.02 1.24
C TRP A 278 11.03 -9.13 1.04
N VAL A 279 10.48 -9.08 -0.18
CA VAL A 279 9.23 -8.40 -0.49
C VAL A 279 8.07 -9.23 0.05
N ALA A 280 7.52 -8.81 1.19
CA ALA A 280 6.45 -9.52 1.88
C ALA A 280 5.08 -9.27 1.24
N SER A 281 4.87 -8.03 0.77
CA SER A 281 3.67 -7.55 0.12
C SER A 281 3.95 -6.20 -0.56
N LEU A 282 2.97 -5.70 -1.31
CA LEU A 282 2.98 -4.35 -1.88
C LEU A 282 1.77 -3.59 -1.33
N GLY A 283 1.86 -2.27 -1.18
CA GLY A 283 0.74 -1.47 -0.69
C GLY A 283 1.09 -0.01 -0.47
N PHE A 284 0.17 0.77 0.13
CA PHE A 284 0.21 2.24 0.26
C PHE A 284 0.11 2.98 -1.09
N TRP A 285 0.93 2.62 -2.06
CA TRP A 285 0.89 3.08 -3.44
C TRP A 285 1.23 1.91 -4.38
N PRO A 286 0.71 1.86 -5.62
CA PRO A 286 1.11 0.85 -6.59
C PRO A 286 2.63 0.67 -6.67
N GLY A 287 3.09 -0.56 -6.42
CA GLY A 287 4.49 -0.94 -6.56
C GLY A 287 5.40 -0.63 -5.35
N LEU A 288 4.92 0.07 -4.32
CA LEU A 288 5.70 0.27 -3.09
C LEU A 288 5.85 -1.07 -2.34
N PRO A 289 7.08 -1.57 -2.13
CA PRO A 289 7.30 -2.85 -1.48
C PRO A 289 7.35 -2.69 0.04
N PHE A 290 6.63 -3.54 0.74
CA PHE A 290 6.82 -3.76 2.16
C PHE A 290 7.78 -4.93 2.35
N THR A 291 8.96 -4.63 2.89
CA THR A 291 10.04 -5.61 2.94
C THR A 291 10.54 -5.91 4.34
N MET A 292 11.11 -7.10 4.52
CA MET A 292 11.77 -7.48 5.77
C MET A 292 13.21 -7.92 5.49
N PRO A 293 14.19 -7.58 6.35
CA PRO A 293 15.55 -8.05 6.18
C PRO A 293 15.62 -9.57 6.37
N LEU A 294 16.33 -10.27 5.48
CA LEU A 294 16.55 -11.70 5.58
C LEU A 294 17.63 -12.06 6.61
N ASP A 295 18.60 -11.19 6.86
CA ASP A 295 19.52 -11.38 7.98
C ASP A 295 18.95 -10.73 9.24
N PRO A 296 18.56 -11.52 10.27
CA PRO A 296 18.03 -10.96 11.50
C PRO A 296 19.04 -10.07 12.24
N ARG A 297 20.35 -10.20 11.97
CA ARG A 297 21.39 -9.35 12.54
C ARG A 297 21.42 -7.95 11.89
N CYS A 298 20.86 -7.83 10.69
CA CYS A 298 20.64 -6.57 9.98
C CYS A 298 19.27 -5.94 10.29
N LYS A 299 18.51 -6.50 11.23
CA LYS A 299 17.19 -5.97 11.59
C LYS A 299 17.33 -4.66 12.36
N LEU A 300 17.01 -3.57 11.67
CA LEU A 300 16.85 -2.25 12.25
C LEU A 300 15.37 -1.99 12.57
N THR A 301 15.10 -1.07 13.48
CA THR A 301 13.74 -0.59 13.75
C THR A 301 13.71 0.91 13.98
N ALA A 302 12.68 1.59 13.47
CA ALA A 302 12.38 2.96 13.85
C ALA A 302 10.89 3.24 13.70
N PRO A 303 10.25 3.99 14.62
CA PRO A 303 8.83 4.31 14.50
C PRO A 303 8.58 5.17 13.25
N LYS A 304 7.35 5.13 12.76
CA LYS A 304 6.90 6.09 11.74
C LYS A 304 6.82 7.50 12.35
N TYR A 305 6.90 8.51 11.50
CA TYR A 305 6.64 9.90 11.81
C TYR A 305 5.25 10.08 12.41
N ASN A 306 5.13 11.06 13.30
CA ASN A 306 3.87 11.46 13.90
C ASN A 306 3.83 12.99 14.11
N PRO A 307 3.09 13.75 13.29
CA PRO A 307 2.33 13.33 12.09
C PRO A 307 3.25 13.02 10.87
N PRO A 308 2.75 12.36 9.80
CA PRO A 308 3.54 12.07 8.60
C PRO A 308 3.94 13.32 7.80
N ARG A 309 4.94 13.19 6.92
CA ARG A 309 5.28 14.21 5.93
C ARG A 309 4.19 14.30 4.87
N THR A 310 3.95 15.51 4.37
CA THR A 310 3.02 15.78 3.26
C THR A 310 3.60 15.38 1.90
N TRP A 311 4.92 15.22 1.78
CA TRP A 311 5.59 14.75 0.58
C TRP A 311 6.94 14.07 0.91
N THR A 312 7.42 13.25 -0.02
CA THR A 312 8.69 12.52 -0.01
C THR A 312 9.15 12.40 -1.47
N PRO A 313 10.44 12.59 -1.80
CA PRO A 313 10.93 12.46 -3.17
C PRO A 313 10.69 11.07 -3.78
N LYS A 314 10.53 11.01 -5.10
CA LYS A 314 10.50 9.75 -5.86
C LYS A 314 11.82 9.00 -5.72
N GLY A 315 11.75 7.68 -5.55
CA GLY A 315 12.90 6.79 -5.40
C GLY A 315 13.51 6.82 -3.99
N THR A 316 12.93 7.54 -3.04
CA THR A 316 13.42 7.56 -1.66
C THR A 316 13.35 6.17 -1.04
N VAL A 317 14.42 5.78 -0.36
CA VAL A 317 14.50 4.60 0.49
C VAL A 317 14.25 5.03 1.94
N GLY A 318 13.38 4.31 2.63
CA GLY A 318 13.08 4.59 4.02
C GLY A 318 12.53 3.37 4.76
N MET A 319 12.39 3.51 6.08
CA MET A 319 11.87 2.45 6.95
C MET A 319 10.83 2.91 7.96
N GLY A 320 9.90 2.02 8.30
CA GLY A 320 8.88 2.23 9.33
C GLY A 320 8.62 0.93 10.08
N GLY A 321 8.76 0.96 11.41
CA GLY A 321 9.04 -0.25 12.18
C GLY A 321 10.33 -0.88 11.67
N SER A 322 10.31 -2.19 11.41
CA SER A 322 11.42 -2.90 10.75
C SER A 322 11.23 -3.08 9.24
N SER A 323 10.16 -2.50 8.66
CA SER A 323 9.91 -2.60 7.22
C SER A 323 10.69 -1.53 6.46
N THR A 324 11.40 -1.94 5.41
CA THR A 324 12.04 -1.02 4.46
C THR A 324 11.21 -0.93 3.18
N ALA A 325 11.19 0.24 2.54
CA ALA A 325 10.48 0.47 1.29
C ALA A 325 11.23 1.44 0.37
N ILE A 326 10.88 1.41 -0.92
CA ILE A 326 11.27 2.40 -1.92
C ILE A 326 9.99 3.15 -2.33
N TYR A 327 10.00 4.47 -2.27
CA TYR A 327 8.87 5.30 -2.67
C TYR A 327 8.80 5.33 -4.21
N PRO A 328 7.73 4.80 -4.82
CA PRO A 328 7.63 4.68 -6.28
C PRO A 328 7.46 6.03 -6.99
N ASP A 329 6.91 7.02 -6.26
CA ASP A 329 6.63 8.36 -6.77
C ASP A 329 6.76 9.40 -5.65
N ARG A 330 6.56 10.68 -5.97
CA ARG A 330 6.49 11.78 -5.02
C ARG A 330 5.20 11.72 -4.21
N LEU A 331 5.26 11.25 -2.96
CA LEU A 331 4.10 10.89 -2.16
C LEU A 331 4.22 11.36 -0.70
N PRO A 332 3.12 11.58 0.04
CA PRO A 332 3.19 11.71 1.49
C PRO A 332 3.84 10.48 2.12
N GLY A 333 4.43 10.60 3.29
CA GLY A 333 5.23 9.51 3.85
C GLY A 333 5.46 9.60 5.34
N GLY A 334 5.31 8.46 6.02
CA GLY A 334 5.56 8.35 7.46
C GLY A 334 6.88 7.65 7.80
N TYR A 335 7.64 7.13 6.85
CA TYR A 335 8.84 6.35 7.16
C TYR A 335 10.01 7.26 7.49
N GLN A 336 10.97 6.80 8.30
CA GLN A 336 12.29 7.41 8.40
C GLN A 336 13.03 7.23 7.07
N ILE A 337 13.53 8.31 6.47
CA ILE A 337 14.11 8.33 5.11
C ILE A 337 15.60 8.61 5.17
N PHE A 338 16.38 7.93 4.33
CA PHE A 338 17.84 7.94 4.49
C PHE A 338 18.63 7.63 3.20
N GLY A 339 17.95 7.43 2.09
CA GLY A 339 18.61 7.20 0.81
C GLY A 339 17.68 7.45 -0.37
N ARG A 340 18.24 7.43 -1.57
CA ARG A 340 17.47 7.52 -2.82
C ARG A 340 18.10 6.66 -3.91
N THR A 341 17.25 6.01 -4.70
CA THR A 341 17.65 5.28 -5.92
C THR A 341 17.09 5.99 -7.16
N PRO A 342 17.84 6.04 -8.28
CA PRO A 342 17.34 6.61 -9.54
C PRO A 342 16.45 5.61 -10.30
N VAL A 343 16.47 4.34 -9.92
CA VAL A 343 15.82 3.25 -10.67
C VAL A 343 14.32 3.21 -10.35
N PRO A 344 13.44 3.31 -11.36
CA PRO A 344 12.00 3.26 -11.14
C PRO A 344 11.55 1.85 -10.75
N ILE A 345 10.63 1.77 -9.80
CA ILE A 345 9.99 0.53 -9.35
C ILE A 345 8.52 0.44 -9.79
N TRP A 346 8.02 1.51 -10.39
CA TRP A 346 6.68 1.67 -10.91
C TRP A 346 6.76 2.49 -12.19
N ASP A 347 6.17 1.96 -13.26
CA ASP A 347 6.15 2.60 -14.57
C ASP A 347 4.80 2.34 -15.27
N PRO A 348 3.86 3.31 -15.24
CA PRO A 348 2.57 3.16 -15.90
C PRO A 348 2.67 3.13 -17.43
N GLU A 349 3.75 3.68 -17.99
CA GLU A 349 4.00 3.71 -19.43
C GLU A 349 4.75 2.47 -19.92
N LYS A 350 5.18 1.58 -19.00
CA LYS A 350 5.89 0.34 -19.28
C LYS A 350 7.10 0.52 -20.21
N ARG A 351 7.90 1.56 -19.96
CA ARG A 351 9.03 1.94 -20.84
C ARG A 351 10.17 0.93 -20.85
N PHE A 352 10.23 0.03 -19.87
CA PHE A 352 11.23 -1.02 -19.77
C PHE A 352 10.59 -2.40 -19.83
N ASP A 353 11.29 -3.38 -20.41
CA ASP A 353 10.81 -4.77 -20.58
C ASP A 353 10.37 -5.42 -19.25
N VAL A 354 11.03 -5.07 -18.14
CA VAL A 354 10.67 -5.57 -16.80
C VAL A 354 9.24 -5.19 -16.36
N PHE A 355 8.61 -4.21 -17.00
CA PHE A 355 7.23 -3.77 -16.75
C PHE A 355 6.22 -4.27 -17.79
N LYS A 356 6.63 -5.11 -18.76
CA LYS A 356 5.75 -5.59 -19.84
C LYS A 356 4.45 -6.18 -19.31
N ASP A 357 4.54 -7.02 -18.29
CA ASP A 357 3.39 -7.74 -17.71
C ASP A 357 2.71 -6.98 -16.57
N SER A 358 3.36 -5.98 -15.98
CA SER A 358 2.87 -5.26 -14.80
C SER A 358 3.49 -3.87 -14.71
N ILE A 359 2.70 -2.86 -14.33
CA ILE A 359 3.20 -1.50 -14.05
C ILE A 359 3.99 -1.42 -12.73
N CYS A 360 3.90 -2.44 -11.88
CA CYS A 360 4.65 -2.59 -10.64
C CYS A 360 5.80 -3.56 -10.84
N LEU A 361 7.02 -3.18 -10.47
CA LEU A 361 8.22 -4.00 -10.70
C LEU A 361 8.22 -5.28 -9.86
N PHE A 362 7.94 -5.13 -8.58
CA PHE A 362 8.04 -6.20 -7.60
C PHE A 362 6.75 -7.00 -7.50
N ARG A 363 6.88 -8.22 -6.99
CA ARG A 363 5.80 -9.07 -6.49
C ARG A 363 6.21 -9.69 -5.15
N PRO A 364 5.26 -10.13 -4.31
CA PRO A 364 5.59 -10.85 -3.10
C PRO A 364 6.50 -12.05 -3.40
N GLY A 365 7.54 -12.23 -2.59
CA GLY A 365 8.56 -13.26 -2.77
C GLY A 365 9.78 -12.85 -3.59
N ASP A 366 9.79 -11.66 -4.20
CA ASP A 366 11.02 -11.08 -4.71
C ASP A 366 11.95 -10.64 -3.55
N ARG A 367 13.21 -10.38 -3.89
CA ARG A 367 14.22 -9.87 -2.98
C ARG A 367 14.88 -8.62 -3.54
N ILE A 368 15.23 -7.70 -2.65
CA ILE A 368 15.91 -6.45 -2.97
C ILE A 368 17.25 -6.41 -2.23
N LYS A 369 18.31 -6.12 -2.94
CA LYS A 369 19.63 -5.83 -2.39
C LYS A 369 19.96 -4.38 -2.65
N PHE A 370 20.10 -3.57 -1.60
CA PHE A 370 20.52 -2.19 -1.74
C PHE A 370 22.04 -2.11 -1.83
N ASN A 371 22.55 -1.56 -2.92
CA ASN A 371 23.97 -1.35 -3.14
C ASN A 371 24.27 0.15 -2.95
N PRO A 372 25.07 0.54 -1.93
CA PRO A 372 25.53 1.91 -1.81
C PRO A 372 26.24 2.37 -3.09
N CYS A 373 25.88 3.54 -3.60
CA CYS A 373 26.49 4.12 -4.81
C CYS A 373 26.83 5.60 -4.59
N SER A 374 27.71 6.14 -5.44
CA SER A 374 28.08 7.56 -5.43
C SER A 374 27.04 8.42 -6.15
N TYR A 375 27.15 9.75 -6.01
CA TYR A 375 26.32 10.69 -6.75
C TYR A 375 26.59 10.61 -8.26
N GLU A 376 27.84 10.41 -8.67
CA GLU A 376 28.23 10.27 -10.07
C GLU A 376 27.60 9.02 -10.70
N GLU A 377 27.59 7.90 -9.96
CA GLU A 377 26.92 6.68 -10.38
C GLU A 377 25.40 6.89 -10.49
N PHE A 378 24.81 7.58 -9.51
CA PHE A 378 23.38 7.94 -9.54
C PHE A 378 23.04 8.75 -10.79
N GLU A 379 23.79 9.82 -11.08
CA GLU A 379 23.57 10.70 -12.23
C GLU A 379 23.77 9.97 -13.56
N MET A 380 24.76 9.07 -13.64
CA MET A 380 24.95 8.22 -14.81
C MET A 380 23.75 7.30 -15.04
N ILE A 381 23.20 6.70 -13.97
CA ILE A 381 22.03 5.83 -14.07
C ILE A 381 20.78 6.64 -14.43
N GLU A 382 20.60 7.82 -13.85
CA GLU A 382 19.47 8.70 -14.16
C GLU A 382 19.43 9.04 -15.66
N LYS A 383 20.57 9.38 -16.27
CA LYS A 383 20.67 9.57 -17.73
C LYS A 383 20.27 8.33 -18.53
N LYS A 384 20.66 7.14 -18.08
CA LYS A 384 20.27 5.87 -18.72
C LYS A 384 18.78 5.55 -18.55
N ILE A 385 18.16 6.04 -17.48
CA ILE A 385 16.72 5.92 -17.28
C ILE A 385 15.97 6.89 -18.21
N GLU A 386 16.48 8.11 -18.37
CA GLU A 386 15.91 9.12 -19.28
C GLU A 386 15.95 8.68 -20.74
N ASP A 387 17.08 8.14 -21.21
CA ASP A 387 17.24 7.65 -22.59
C ASP A 387 16.76 6.20 -22.79
N GLN A 388 16.22 5.57 -21.75
CA GLN A 388 15.70 4.19 -21.72
C GLN A 388 16.75 3.10 -22.03
N SER A 389 18.04 3.40 -21.92
CA SER A 389 19.13 2.43 -22.11
C SER A 389 19.50 1.64 -20.85
N TYR A 390 18.93 1.99 -19.69
CA TYR A 390 19.21 1.30 -18.43
C TYR A 390 18.77 -0.17 -18.47
N LYS A 391 19.67 -1.05 -18.05
CA LYS A 391 19.39 -2.47 -17.84
C LYS A 391 19.26 -2.73 -16.36
N TYR A 392 18.13 -3.29 -15.95
CA TYR A 392 17.90 -3.68 -14.56
C TYR A 392 18.90 -4.76 -14.13
N ASP A 393 19.57 -4.52 -13.00
CA ASP A 393 20.40 -5.53 -12.35
C ASP A 393 19.50 -6.51 -11.59
N LEU A 394 19.19 -7.61 -12.26
CA LEU A 394 18.16 -8.58 -11.90
C LEU A 394 18.67 -10.00 -12.13
N ILE A 395 18.52 -10.85 -11.11
CA ILE A 395 18.72 -12.29 -11.21
C ILE A 395 17.34 -12.96 -11.12
N GLU A 396 16.83 -13.49 -12.24
CA GLU A 396 15.44 -13.96 -12.34
C GLU A 396 15.21 -15.34 -11.69
N ASP A 397 16.07 -16.31 -11.99
CA ASP A 397 15.82 -17.73 -11.72
C ASP A 397 16.41 -18.26 -10.40
N GLN A 398 16.59 -17.39 -9.40
CA GLN A 398 17.04 -17.86 -8.08
C GLN A 398 15.92 -18.60 -7.35
N LYS A 399 16.31 -19.68 -6.65
CA LYS A 399 15.41 -20.46 -5.80
C LYS A 399 15.64 -20.13 -4.34
N PHE A 400 14.59 -19.72 -3.64
CA PHE A 400 14.60 -19.52 -2.20
C PHE A 400 13.98 -20.73 -1.50
N SER A 401 14.76 -21.42 -0.65
CA SER A 401 14.30 -22.58 0.10
C SER A 401 14.11 -22.22 1.57
N ILE A 402 12.88 -22.40 2.07
CA ILE A 402 12.53 -22.11 3.46
C ILE A 402 13.33 -23.00 4.41
N ASN A 403 13.43 -24.30 4.12
CA ASN A 403 14.26 -25.25 4.90
C ASN A 403 15.72 -24.78 5.00
N LYS A 404 16.35 -24.39 3.88
CA LYS A 404 17.73 -23.90 3.88
C LYS A 404 17.87 -22.61 4.70
N TYR A 405 16.93 -21.69 4.55
CA TYR A 405 16.92 -20.44 5.33
C TYR A 405 16.76 -20.71 6.83
N LYS A 406 15.82 -21.56 7.25
CA LYS A 406 15.64 -22.01 8.64
C LYS A 406 16.90 -22.69 9.20
N LYS A 407 17.56 -23.54 8.41
CA LYS A 407 18.84 -24.17 8.78
C LYS A 407 19.95 -23.15 8.98
N TRP A 408 20.07 -22.19 8.07
CA TRP A 408 21.03 -21.09 8.19
C TRP A 408 20.80 -20.25 9.44
N LEU A 409 19.54 -19.88 9.74
CA LEU A 409 19.16 -19.15 10.96
C LEU A 409 19.59 -19.85 12.25
N LYS A 410 19.53 -21.19 12.30
CA LYS A 410 19.96 -21.98 13.47
C LYS A 410 21.48 -21.97 13.67
N GLY A 411 22.24 -21.75 12.60
CA GLY A 411 23.71 -21.67 12.63
C GLY A 411 24.25 -20.26 12.86
N LEU A 412 23.39 -19.24 12.96
CA LEU A 412 23.82 -17.86 13.15
C LEU A 412 24.29 -17.58 14.58
N ASP A 413 25.40 -16.86 14.68
CA ASP A 413 25.80 -16.19 15.91
C ASP A 413 25.12 -14.81 15.98
N TYR A 414 24.03 -14.73 16.74
CA TYR A 414 23.26 -13.50 16.92
C TYR A 414 23.98 -12.43 17.74
N LYS A 415 25.11 -12.75 18.40
CA LYS A 415 25.93 -11.77 19.11
C LYS A 415 26.82 -10.96 18.17
N LYS A 416 27.14 -11.50 17.00
CA LYS A 416 27.85 -10.78 15.92
C LYS A 416 26.86 -9.89 15.17
N LYS A 417 26.49 -8.75 15.76
CA LYS A 417 25.85 -7.68 14.98
C LYS A 417 26.81 -7.20 13.89
N PHE A 418 26.27 -6.88 12.72
CA PHE A 418 26.99 -6.18 11.66
C PHE A 418 27.30 -4.75 12.08
#